data_AF-A0AAJ1Y9D0-F1
#
_entry.id   AF-A0AAJ1Y9D0-F1
#
_cell.length_a   1.000
_cell.length_b   1.000
_cell.length_c   1.000
_cell.angle_alpha   90.00
_cell.angle_beta   90.00
_cell.angle_gamma   90.00
#
_symmetry.space_group_name_H-M   'P 1'
#
loop_
_entity.id
_entity.type
_entity.pdbx_description
1 polymer ?
#
loop_
_entity_poly.entity_id
_entity_poly.type
_entity_poly.pdbx_seq_one_letter_code
_entity_poly.pdbx_strand_id
1 'polypeptide(L)'
;MSINIKVITENYYFFIGIKEYLQNDEREVSHIDFHELNSTPRNNLKSDDVYIFYTLNYINEILLLISTNPLPGRLIVIPVNNRSNFNIAFEKNILLDPHASVKNILDKITEDFEHEKQPIDLQKGKLTKREKTILTHTINGMNATSISQFLCISIKTVYTHRRNAFIKLGGRNMFEVWPVRKEVLRMAIY
;
A
#
# COMPACT_ATOMS: atom_id res chain seq x y z
N MET A 1 -12.35 22.75 10.64
CA MET A 1 -10.93 22.37 10.76
C MET A 1 -10.42 22.24 9.33
N SER A 2 -9.37 22.97 8.92
CA SER A 2 -9.00 22.99 7.49
C SER A 2 -8.39 21.65 7.07
N ILE A 3 -8.95 21.04 6.02
CA ILE A 3 -8.44 19.81 5.40
C ILE A 3 -7.25 20.19 4.53
N ASN A 4 -6.07 19.63 4.81
CA ASN A 4 -4.89 19.87 3.99
C ASN A 4 -4.68 18.71 2.99
N ILE A 5 -4.38 19.05 1.76
CA ILE A 5 -4.04 18.10 0.69
C ILE A 5 -2.53 18.08 0.55
N LYS A 6 -1.94 16.91 0.79
CA LYS A 6 -0.50 16.65 0.73
C LYS A 6 -0.22 15.79 -0.49
N VAL A 7 0.49 16.35 -1.47
CA VAL A 7 0.87 15.65 -2.71
C VAL A 7 2.30 15.15 -2.58
N ILE A 8 2.46 13.82 -2.63
CA ILE A 8 3.74 13.12 -2.58
C ILE A 8 4.06 12.64 -3.99
N THR A 9 4.97 13.34 -4.64
CA THR A 9 5.35 13.06 -6.02
C THR A 9 6.75 13.57 -6.36
N GLU A 10 7.45 12.85 -7.23
CA GLU A 10 8.63 13.38 -7.92
C GLU A 10 8.27 14.16 -9.20
N ASN A 11 7.03 14.02 -9.68
CA ASN A 11 6.57 14.75 -10.85
C ASN A 11 6.04 16.12 -10.44
N TYR A 12 6.90 17.14 -10.47
CA TYR A 12 6.52 18.49 -10.08
C TYR A 12 5.44 19.10 -10.99
N TYR A 13 5.36 18.68 -12.26
CA TYR A 13 4.27 19.11 -13.15
C TYR A 13 2.91 18.57 -12.69
N PHE A 14 2.85 17.34 -12.20
CA PHE A 14 1.64 16.78 -11.59
C PHE A 14 1.21 17.61 -10.38
N PHE A 15 2.16 17.94 -9.48
CA PHE A 15 1.87 18.79 -8.32
C PHE A 15 1.35 20.17 -8.72
N ILE A 16 2.04 20.87 -9.63
CA ILE A 16 1.60 22.19 -10.13
C ILE A 16 0.19 22.07 -10.71
N GLY A 17 -0.07 21.05 -11.52
CA GLY A 17 -1.38 20.85 -12.15
C GLY A 17 -2.50 20.68 -11.13
N ILE A 18 -2.29 19.87 -10.08
CA ILE A 18 -3.26 19.70 -8.99
C ILE A 18 -3.44 21.01 -8.21
N LYS A 19 -2.36 21.71 -7.89
CA LYS A 19 -2.39 22.98 -7.15
C LYS A 19 -3.16 24.06 -7.91
N GLU A 20 -2.90 24.21 -9.21
CA GLU A 20 -3.58 25.19 -10.06
C GLU A 20 -5.08 24.88 -10.20
N TYR A 21 -5.43 23.60 -10.34
CA TYR A 21 -6.82 23.20 -10.48
C TYR A 21 -7.62 23.40 -9.19
N LEU A 22 -6.97 23.25 -8.03
CA LEU A 22 -7.54 23.45 -6.69
C LEU A 22 -7.36 24.89 -6.16
N GLN A 23 -6.94 25.85 -6.98
CA GLN A 23 -6.66 27.22 -6.51
C GLN A 23 -7.87 27.94 -5.89
N ASN A 24 -9.08 27.56 -6.29
CA ASN A 24 -10.35 28.12 -5.78
C ASN A 24 -10.94 27.30 -4.63
N ASP A 25 -10.24 26.25 -4.19
CA ASP A 25 -10.63 25.42 -3.07
C ASP A 25 -10.15 26.06 -1.75
N GLU A 26 -10.93 25.93 -0.68
CA GLU A 26 -10.53 26.44 0.65
C GLU A 26 -9.43 25.58 1.30
N ARG A 27 -9.14 24.41 0.72
CA ARG A 27 -8.15 23.44 1.22
C ARG A 27 -6.72 23.80 0.78
N GLU A 28 -5.78 23.72 1.72
CA GLU A 28 -4.38 24.00 1.45
C GLU A 28 -3.72 22.82 0.70
N VAL A 29 -3.16 23.08 -0.49
CA VAL A 29 -2.42 22.08 -1.27
C VAL A 29 -0.91 22.29 -1.10
N SER A 30 -0.25 21.28 -0.53
CA SER A 30 1.20 21.27 -0.26
C SER A 30 1.89 20.10 -0.96
N HIS A 31 3.14 20.32 -1.36
CA HIS A 31 4.03 19.26 -1.84
C HIS A 31 4.89 18.78 -0.67
N ILE A 32 5.06 17.47 -0.54
CA ILE A 32 5.91 16.85 0.47
C ILE A 32 6.76 15.78 -0.20
N ASP A 33 8.07 15.78 0.08
CA ASP A 33 8.96 14.71 -0.37
C ASP A 33 8.70 13.40 0.39
N PHE A 34 8.89 12.26 -0.25
CA PHE A 34 8.65 10.97 0.39
C PHE A 34 9.54 10.73 1.62
N HIS A 35 10.82 11.15 1.59
CA HIS A 35 11.73 11.02 2.72
C HIS A 35 11.35 11.95 3.87
N GLU A 36 10.86 13.15 3.55
CA GLU A 36 10.32 14.08 4.53
C GLU A 36 9.07 13.50 5.21
N LEU A 37 8.13 12.94 4.43
CA LEU A 37 6.95 12.26 4.99
C LEU A 37 7.35 11.11 5.92
N ASN A 38 8.32 10.30 5.51
CA ASN A 38 8.76 9.13 6.28
C ASN A 38 9.50 9.51 7.58
N SER A 39 10.06 10.71 7.66
CA SER A 39 10.74 11.24 8.85
C SER A 39 9.83 12.11 9.73
N THR A 40 8.64 12.49 9.25
CA THR A 40 7.70 13.35 9.98
C THR A 40 7.07 12.63 11.17
N PRO A 41 7.09 13.23 12.39
CA PRO A 41 6.40 12.69 13.54
C PRO A 41 4.88 12.60 13.33
N ARG A 42 4.30 11.45 13.69
CA ARG A 42 2.87 11.14 13.56
C ARG A 42 1.92 12.19 14.15
N ASN A 43 2.30 12.81 15.26
CA ASN A 43 1.46 13.81 15.94
C ASN A 43 1.22 15.07 15.08
N ASN A 44 2.03 15.26 14.03
CA ASN A 44 1.88 16.36 13.09
C ASN A 44 1.01 15.98 11.86
N LEU A 45 0.60 14.72 11.75
CA LEU A 45 -0.26 14.22 10.67
C LEU A 45 -1.70 14.19 11.17
N LYS A 46 -2.59 14.92 10.49
CA LYS A 46 -4.01 14.97 10.90
C LYS A 46 -4.80 13.86 10.22
N SER A 47 -5.87 13.41 10.88
CA SER A 47 -6.81 12.43 10.35
C SER A 47 -7.66 12.94 9.19
N ASP A 48 -7.77 14.26 9.07
CA ASP A 48 -8.64 14.87 8.07
C ASP A 48 -7.88 15.19 6.78
N ASP A 49 -6.54 15.12 6.83
CA ASP A 49 -5.65 15.37 5.70
C ASP A 49 -5.87 14.33 4.57
N VAL A 50 -5.65 14.75 3.34
CA VAL A 50 -5.64 13.88 2.15
C VAL A 50 -4.21 13.75 1.65
N TYR A 51 -3.71 12.52 1.54
CA TYR A 51 -2.40 12.18 1.02
C TYR A 51 -2.54 11.60 -0.37
N ILE A 52 -1.95 12.26 -1.37
CA ILE A 52 -1.98 11.83 -2.77
C ILE A 52 -0.59 11.32 -3.15
N PHE A 53 -0.47 10.04 -3.47
CA PHE A 53 0.77 9.44 -3.97
C PHE A 53 0.70 9.29 -5.48
N TYR A 54 1.46 10.10 -6.20
CA TYR A 54 1.69 9.94 -7.63
C TYR A 54 3.19 9.74 -7.83
N THR A 55 3.64 8.50 -7.96
CA THR A 55 5.08 8.24 -8.05
C THR A 55 5.45 7.08 -8.96
N LEU A 56 6.62 7.23 -9.59
CA LEU A 56 7.33 6.19 -10.32
C LEU A 56 8.32 5.44 -9.42
N ASN A 57 8.88 6.15 -8.43
CA ASN A 57 9.90 5.68 -7.51
C ASN A 57 9.30 5.43 -6.11
N TYR A 58 10.02 4.72 -5.26
CA TYR A 58 9.61 4.47 -3.86
C TYR A 58 8.31 3.66 -3.65
N ILE A 59 7.85 2.94 -4.68
CA ILE A 59 6.61 2.13 -4.61
C ILE A 59 6.65 1.14 -3.44
N ASN A 60 7.78 0.46 -3.23
CA ASN A 60 7.92 -0.56 -2.18
C ASN A 60 7.95 0.08 -0.79
N GLU A 61 8.54 1.26 -0.69
CA GLU A 61 8.68 2.04 0.53
C GLU A 61 7.35 2.67 0.94
N ILE A 62 6.55 3.10 -0.03
CA ILE A 62 5.16 3.55 0.19
C ILE A 62 4.30 2.37 0.65
N LEU A 63 4.41 1.22 -0.01
CA LEU A 63 3.75 -0.02 0.39
C LEU A 63 4.10 -0.39 1.84
N LEU A 64 5.38 -0.30 2.21
CA LEU A 64 5.88 -0.51 3.57
C LEU A 64 5.24 0.46 4.55
N LEU A 65 5.31 1.75 4.25
CA LEU A 65 4.80 2.82 5.11
C LEU A 65 3.32 2.56 5.41
N ILE A 66 2.52 2.29 4.38
CA ILE A 66 1.07 2.10 4.52
C ILE A 66 0.74 0.80 5.26
N SER A 67 1.48 -0.28 4.98
CA SER A 67 1.20 -1.59 5.58
C SER A 67 1.62 -1.69 7.05
N THR A 68 2.70 -1.02 7.43
CA THR A 68 3.26 -1.10 8.78
C THR A 68 2.86 0.07 9.66
N ASN A 69 2.55 1.21 9.05
CA ASN A 69 2.25 2.44 9.75
C ASN A 69 1.22 3.25 8.93
N PRO A 70 -0.07 2.85 8.93
CA PRO A 70 -1.10 3.40 8.04
C PRO A 70 -1.42 4.86 8.35
N LEU A 71 -1.17 5.77 7.41
CA LEU A 71 -1.36 7.22 7.59
C LEU A 71 -2.75 7.52 8.18
N PRO A 72 -2.88 8.50 9.10
CA PRO A 72 -4.13 8.72 9.82
C PRO A 72 -5.22 9.31 8.94
N GLY A 73 -4.87 9.93 7.80
CA GLY A 73 -5.81 10.59 6.89
C GLY A 73 -6.17 9.79 5.65
N ARG A 74 -6.92 10.43 4.76
CA ARG A 74 -7.36 9.84 3.48
C ARG A 74 -6.16 9.62 2.57
N LEU A 75 -6.14 8.49 1.89
CA LEU A 75 -5.02 8.08 1.05
C LEU A 75 -5.51 7.78 -0.36
N ILE A 76 -5.02 8.57 -1.32
CA ILE A 76 -5.25 8.41 -2.75
C ILE A 76 -3.92 8.00 -3.39
N VAL A 77 -3.91 6.90 -4.13
CA VAL A 77 -2.71 6.39 -4.79
C VAL A 77 -2.96 6.23 -6.27
N ILE A 78 -2.04 6.81 -7.05
CA ILE A 78 -2.05 6.83 -8.50
C ILE A 78 -0.71 6.23 -8.96
N PRO A 79 -0.64 4.90 -9.11
CA PRO A 79 0.59 4.23 -9.48
C PRO A 79 0.90 4.51 -10.95
N VAL A 80 1.99 5.22 -11.22
CA VAL A 80 2.39 5.59 -12.59
C VAL A 80 2.81 4.36 -13.41
N ASN A 81 3.14 3.25 -12.76
CA ASN A 81 3.46 1.98 -13.42
C ASN A 81 2.48 0.87 -12.99
N ASN A 82 1.90 0.19 -13.99
CA ASN A 82 0.69 -0.62 -13.90
C ASN A 82 0.93 -2.03 -13.28
N ARG A 83 1.64 -2.09 -12.16
CA ARG A 83 1.91 -3.37 -11.48
C ARG A 83 0.71 -3.75 -10.62
N SER A 84 -0.20 -4.48 -11.25
CA SER A 84 -1.40 -5.20 -10.80
C SER A 84 -1.53 -5.76 -9.36
N ASN A 85 -0.57 -5.57 -8.45
CA ASN A 85 -0.63 -6.08 -7.08
C ASN A 85 -0.87 -5.00 -6.01
N PHE A 86 -1.02 -3.72 -6.42
CA PHE A 86 -1.46 -2.62 -5.54
C PHE A 86 -2.83 -2.90 -4.91
N ASN A 87 -3.73 -3.64 -5.57
CA ASN A 87 -5.12 -3.74 -5.12
C ASN A 87 -5.28 -4.23 -3.66
N ILE A 88 -4.51 -5.23 -3.20
CA ILE A 88 -4.79 -5.87 -1.90
C ILE A 88 -4.32 -5.02 -0.71
N ALA A 89 -3.13 -4.40 -0.79
CA ALA A 89 -2.62 -3.51 0.28
C ALA A 89 -3.42 -2.20 0.38
N PHE A 90 -4.13 -1.85 -0.70
CA PHE A 90 -4.89 -0.61 -0.83
C PHE A 90 -6.41 -0.83 -0.84
N GLU A 91 -6.94 -2.00 -0.48
CA GLU A 91 -8.41 -2.19 -0.33
C GLU A 91 -9.03 -1.25 0.74
N LYS A 92 -8.20 -0.55 1.53
CA LYS A 92 -8.59 0.51 2.48
C LYS A 92 -8.46 1.94 1.93
N ASN A 93 -7.87 2.11 0.75
CA ASN A 93 -7.44 3.39 0.17
C ASN A 93 -8.01 3.58 -1.24
N ILE A 94 -8.01 4.80 -1.75
CA ILE A 94 -8.52 5.09 -3.09
C ILE A 94 -7.39 4.85 -4.11
N LEU A 95 -7.52 3.80 -4.92
CA LEU A 95 -6.60 3.54 -6.02
C LEU A 95 -7.18 4.09 -7.33
N LEU A 96 -6.41 4.91 -8.03
CA LEU A 96 -6.79 5.47 -9.34
C LEU A 96 -5.87 4.94 -10.44
N ASP A 97 -6.42 4.88 -11.64
CA ASP A 97 -5.64 4.55 -12.84
C ASP A 97 -4.58 5.65 -13.10
N PRO A 98 -3.36 5.31 -13.56
CA PRO A 98 -2.35 6.30 -13.92
C PRO A 98 -2.77 7.34 -14.97
N HIS A 99 -3.74 7.00 -15.81
CA HIS A 99 -4.37 7.88 -16.80
C HIS A 99 -5.70 8.46 -16.30
N ALA A 100 -5.99 8.37 -15.00
CA ALA A 100 -7.16 8.99 -14.40
C ALA A 100 -7.17 10.49 -14.72
N SER A 101 -8.33 10.97 -15.16
CA SER A 101 -8.52 12.40 -15.40
C SER A 101 -8.41 13.19 -14.10
N VAL A 102 -7.98 14.45 -14.21
CA VAL A 102 -7.92 15.37 -13.06
C VAL A 102 -9.27 15.45 -12.35
N LYS A 103 -10.37 15.46 -13.11
CA LYS A 103 -11.74 15.42 -12.56
C LYS A 103 -11.98 14.20 -11.67
N ASN A 104 -11.59 13.00 -12.11
CA ASN A 104 -11.76 11.77 -11.32
C ASN A 104 -10.92 11.80 -10.02
N ILE A 105 -9.70 12.34 -10.08
CA ILE A 105 -8.88 12.54 -8.87
C ILE A 105 -9.61 13.45 -7.88
N LEU A 106 -10.22 14.53 -8.37
CA LEU A 106 -10.91 15.52 -7.55
C LEU A 106 -12.21 15.00 -6.95
N ASP A 107 -13.02 14.31 -7.74
CA ASP A 107 -14.25 13.67 -7.26
C ASP A 107 -13.93 12.78 -6.04
N LYS A 108 -12.78 12.11 -6.04
CA LYS A 108 -12.31 11.31 -4.89
C LYS A 108 -11.74 12.10 -3.72
N ILE A 109 -11.29 13.33 -3.95
CA ILE A 109 -10.87 14.25 -2.89
C ILE A 109 -12.10 14.91 -2.23
N THR A 110 -13.17 15.16 -2.98
CA THR A 110 -14.40 15.86 -2.54
C THR A 110 -15.54 14.96 -2.09
N GLU A 111 -15.57 13.69 -2.49
CA GLU A 111 -16.54 12.72 -1.97
C GLU A 111 -16.50 12.68 -0.43
N ASP A 112 -17.59 13.11 0.21
CA ASP A 112 -17.83 12.97 1.65
C ASP A 112 -18.09 11.49 1.94
N PHE A 113 -17.08 10.79 2.47
CA PHE A 113 -17.18 9.39 2.85
C PHE A 113 -17.88 9.23 4.22
N GLU A 114 -19.09 9.77 4.35
CA GLU A 114 -20.04 9.38 5.40
C GLU A 114 -20.67 8.04 4.99
N HIS A 115 -20.10 6.92 5.48
CA HIS A 115 -20.48 5.52 5.18
C HIS A 115 -20.18 5.07 3.73
N GLU A 116 -19.38 4.04 3.44
CA GLU A 116 -19.39 2.68 3.94
C GLU A 116 -17.96 2.13 4.03
N LYS A 117 -17.42 1.99 5.24
CA LYS A 117 -16.52 0.86 5.50
C LYS A 117 -17.40 -0.38 5.48
N GLN A 118 -17.64 -0.98 4.31
CA GLN A 118 -18.01 -2.39 4.33
C GLN A 118 -16.90 -3.11 5.12
N PRO A 119 -17.23 -3.83 6.20
CA PRO A 119 -16.23 -4.64 6.90
C PRO A 119 -15.79 -5.70 5.91
N ILE A 120 -14.69 -5.44 5.21
CA ILE A 120 -14.10 -6.39 4.28
C ILE A 120 -13.82 -7.66 5.07
N ASP A 121 -14.35 -8.76 4.57
CA ASP A 121 -14.06 -10.09 5.06
C ASP A 121 -12.55 -10.33 4.93
N LEU A 122 -11.84 -10.09 6.04
CA LEU A 122 -10.41 -10.34 6.22
C LEU A 122 -10.00 -11.77 5.80
N GLN A 123 -10.94 -12.67 5.52
CA GLN A 123 -10.68 -14.05 5.11
C GLN A 123 -10.28 -14.22 3.64
N LYS A 124 -10.67 -13.34 2.70
CA LYS A 124 -10.26 -13.50 1.29
C LYS A 124 -8.75 -13.26 1.05
N GLY A 125 -8.11 -12.45 1.89
CA GLY A 125 -6.65 -12.25 1.91
C GLY A 125 -5.88 -13.11 2.92
N LYS A 126 -6.56 -13.99 3.68
CA LYS A 126 -5.88 -14.79 4.72
C LYS A 126 -4.98 -15.86 4.09
N LEU A 127 -3.74 -15.88 4.57
CA LEU A 127 -2.82 -16.99 4.32
C LEU A 127 -3.40 -18.26 4.94
N THR A 128 -3.46 -19.33 4.17
CA THR A 128 -3.72 -20.67 4.69
C THR A 128 -2.60 -21.08 5.65
N LYS A 129 -2.86 -22.04 6.53
CA LYS A 129 -1.83 -22.59 7.44
C LYS A 129 -0.55 -23.01 6.69
N ARG A 130 -0.72 -23.63 5.50
CA ARG A 130 0.40 -24.09 4.68
C ARG A 130 1.16 -22.93 4.04
N GLU A 131 0.48 -21.93 3.51
CA GLU A 131 1.09 -20.70 2.98
C GLU A 131 1.86 -19.94 4.06
N LYS A 132 1.27 -19.78 5.26
CA LYS A 132 1.88 -19.14 6.43
C LYS A 132 3.16 -19.87 6.86
N THR A 133 3.14 -21.20 6.90
CA THR A 133 4.30 -22.02 7.24
C THR A 133 5.44 -21.85 6.22
N ILE A 134 5.12 -21.98 4.93
CA ILE A 134 6.11 -21.86 3.84
C ILE A 134 6.70 -20.46 3.80
N LEU A 135 5.86 -19.42 3.95
CA LEU A 135 6.30 -18.04 3.98
C LEU A 135 7.23 -17.77 5.16
N THR A 136 6.92 -18.30 6.35
CA THR A 136 7.76 -18.16 7.55
C THR A 136 9.16 -18.74 7.32
N HIS A 137 9.26 -19.96 6.79
CA HIS A 137 10.55 -20.55 6.46
C HIS A 137 11.31 -19.75 5.37
N THR A 138 10.59 -19.24 4.38
CA THR A 138 11.19 -18.40 3.33
C THR A 138 11.75 -17.09 3.93
N ILE A 139 11.02 -16.46 4.86
CA ILE A 139 11.45 -15.24 5.57
C ILE A 139 12.70 -15.52 6.43
N ASN A 140 12.80 -16.73 6.98
CA ASN A 140 13.96 -17.19 7.74
C ASN A 140 15.14 -17.61 6.85
N GLY A 141 15.07 -17.38 5.54
CA GLY A 141 16.17 -17.63 4.61
C GLY A 141 16.25 -19.06 4.08
N MET A 142 15.27 -19.92 4.36
CA MET A 142 15.24 -21.26 3.79
C MET A 142 14.89 -21.21 2.30
N ASN A 143 15.67 -21.91 1.47
CA ASN A 143 15.39 -22.07 0.06
C ASN A 143 14.27 -23.11 -0.19
N ALA A 144 13.74 -23.16 -1.41
CA ALA A 144 12.59 -24.03 -1.72
C ALA A 144 12.91 -25.53 -1.57
N THR A 145 14.15 -25.95 -1.84
CA THR A 145 14.62 -27.33 -1.65
C THR A 145 14.62 -27.72 -0.17
N SER A 146 15.18 -26.89 0.70
CA SER A 146 15.19 -27.12 2.16
C SER A 146 13.78 -27.12 2.74
N ILE A 147 12.89 -26.22 2.28
CA ILE A 147 11.48 -26.22 2.72
C ILE A 147 10.76 -27.49 2.26
N SER A 148 11.01 -27.94 1.02
CA SER A 148 10.44 -29.16 0.45
C SER A 148 10.82 -30.39 1.28
N GLN A 149 12.10 -30.50 1.64
CA GLN A 149 12.61 -31.57 2.51
C GLN A 149 12.03 -31.48 3.92
N PHE A 150 12.04 -30.28 4.52
CA PHE A 150 11.56 -30.07 5.89
C PHE A 150 10.06 -30.36 6.06
N LEU A 151 9.24 -29.99 5.07
CA LEU A 151 7.79 -30.18 5.12
C LEU A 151 7.31 -31.47 4.43
N CYS A 152 8.23 -32.29 3.91
CA CYS A 152 7.95 -33.50 3.14
C CYS A 152 6.92 -33.30 2.01
N ILE A 153 7.10 -32.23 1.22
CA ILE A 153 6.23 -31.92 0.07
C ILE A 153 7.08 -31.68 -1.18
N SER A 154 6.48 -31.80 -2.37
CA SER A 154 7.20 -31.51 -3.61
C SER A 154 7.68 -30.06 -3.67
N ILE A 155 8.84 -29.83 -4.28
CA ILE A 155 9.35 -28.47 -4.48
C ILE A 155 8.39 -27.59 -5.30
N LYS A 156 7.65 -28.20 -6.25
CA LYS A 156 6.61 -27.51 -7.02
C LYS A 156 5.49 -26.99 -6.11
N THR A 157 5.07 -27.80 -5.13
CA THR A 157 4.07 -27.41 -4.12
C THR A 157 4.56 -26.24 -3.27
N VAL A 158 5.86 -26.22 -2.90
CA VAL A 158 6.48 -25.08 -2.21
C VAL A 158 6.38 -23.81 -3.05
N TYR A 159 6.76 -23.86 -4.33
CA TYR A 159 6.66 -22.71 -5.23
C TYR A 159 5.23 -22.19 -5.39
N THR A 160 4.26 -23.10 -5.54
CA THR A 160 2.84 -22.73 -5.68
C THR A 160 2.34 -22.01 -4.43
N HIS A 161 2.52 -22.59 -3.24
CA HIS A 161 2.09 -21.94 -2.00
C HIS A 161 2.83 -20.63 -1.74
N ARG A 162 4.12 -20.55 -2.07
CA ARG A 162 4.89 -19.32 -1.91
C ARG A 162 4.39 -18.21 -2.83
N ARG A 163 4.09 -18.54 -4.10
CA ARG A 163 3.48 -17.61 -5.06
C ARG A 163 2.11 -17.14 -4.55
N ASN A 164 1.26 -18.07 -4.11
CA ASN A 164 -0.07 -17.74 -3.60
C ASN A 164 0.02 -16.86 -2.34
N ALA A 165 0.96 -17.15 -1.45
CA ALA A 165 1.23 -16.33 -0.26
C ALA A 165 1.67 -14.91 -0.65
N PHE A 166 2.58 -14.76 -1.61
CA PHE A 166 3.01 -13.44 -2.08
C PHE A 166 1.86 -12.67 -2.71
N ILE A 167 1.08 -13.31 -3.60
CA ILE A 167 -0.08 -12.67 -4.24
C ILE A 167 -1.08 -12.21 -3.18
N LYS A 168 -1.40 -13.05 -2.18
CA LYS A 168 -2.30 -12.69 -1.07
C LYS A 168 -1.78 -11.52 -0.22
N LEU A 169 -0.48 -11.31 -0.19
CA LEU A 169 0.18 -10.20 0.50
C LEU A 169 0.44 -8.99 -0.42
N GLY A 170 -0.04 -9.02 -1.67
CA GLY A 170 0.13 -7.93 -2.63
C GLY A 170 1.53 -7.84 -3.26
N GLY A 171 2.34 -8.89 -3.20
CA GLY A 171 3.67 -8.93 -3.80
C GLY A 171 3.90 -10.10 -4.77
N ARG A 172 4.96 -10.03 -5.57
CA ARG A 172 5.35 -11.10 -6.52
C ARG A 172 6.54 -11.92 -6.04
N ASN A 173 7.32 -11.37 -5.13
CA ASN A 173 8.52 -11.97 -4.62
C ASN A 173 8.73 -11.58 -3.15
N MET A 174 9.71 -12.21 -2.51
CA MET A 174 10.03 -11.97 -1.11
C MET A 174 10.33 -10.50 -0.85
N PHE A 175 11.07 -9.81 -1.71
CA PHE A 175 11.48 -8.41 -1.49
C PHE A 175 10.30 -7.44 -1.51
N GLU A 176 9.28 -7.71 -2.32
CA GLU A 176 8.05 -6.91 -2.36
C GLU A 176 7.19 -7.12 -1.10
N VAL A 177 7.27 -8.30 -0.47
CA VAL A 177 6.48 -8.66 0.72
C VAL A 177 7.24 -8.45 2.04
N TRP A 178 8.57 -8.42 1.96
CA TRP A 178 9.50 -8.23 3.08
C TRP A 178 9.21 -7.01 3.96
N PRO A 179 8.77 -5.86 3.42
CA PRO A 179 8.52 -4.72 4.28
C PRO A 179 7.40 -4.99 5.30
N VAL A 180 6.44 -5.86 4.96
CA VAL A 180 5.34 -6.26 5.87
C VAL A 180 5.78 -7.36 6.85
N ARG A 181 7.05 -7.81 6.82
CA ARG A 181 7.60 -8.93 7.63
C ARG A 181 7.24 -8.82 9.11
N LYS A 182 7.36 -7.65 9.74
CA LYS A 182 7.07 -7.50 11.18
C LYS A 182 5.60 -7.76 11.50
N GLU A 183 4.68 -7.28 10.67
CA GLU A 183 3.23 -7.42 10.90
C GLU A 183 2.70 -8.77 10.40
N VAL A 184 3.21 -9.30 9.28
CA VAL A 184 2.91 -10.66 8.80
C VAL A 184 3.36 -11.70 9.82
N LEU A 185 4.51 -11.52 10.48
CA LEU A 185 4.95 -12.40 11.57
C LEU A 185 4.07 -12.24 12.83
N ARG A 186 3.58 -11.03 13.15
CA ARG A 186 2.63 -10.83 14.27
C ARG A 186 1.28 -11.51 14.00
N MET A 187 0.73 -11.40 12.79
CA MET A 187 -0.45 -12.15 12.35
C MET A 187 -0.18 -13.66 12.19
N ALA A 188 1.10 -14.05 12.09
CA ALA A 188 1.50 -15.44 12.04
C ALA A 188 1.54 -16.11 13.44
N ILE A 189 1.68 -15.32 14.50
CA ILE A 189 1.88 -15.84 15.87
C ILE A 189 0.57 -15.84 16.69
N TYR A 190 -0.51 -15.25 16.16
CA TYR A 190 -1.88 -15.44 16.65
C TYR A 190 -2.77 -16.14 15.61
#